data_AF-A0A970YXE7-F1
#
_entry.id   AF-A0A970YXE7-F1
#
_cell.length_a   1.000
_cell.length_b   1.000
_cell.length_c   1.000
_cell.angle_alpha   90.00
_cell.angle_beta   90.00
_cell.angle_gamma   90.00
#
_symmetry.space_group_name_H-M   'P 1'
#
loop_
_entity.id
_entity.type
_entity.pdbx_description
1 polymer ?
#
loop_
_entity_poly.entity_id
_entity_poly.type
_entity_poly.pdbx_seq_one_letter_code
_entity_poly.pdbx_strand_id
1 'polypeptide(L)'
;MKIIKSFLAHNLNHNLTLFERQTKDIIFNELLSCSFVLTQKNQKVKTAEKLSKVFIRKAKRKELSRFWKYLKGSGIKQLFFSLRDAFLIRLFNNNFSNVLLKAKRLMLKCFNKNLAHNLNHNLTLFEKSLTGKIVFSYLLLLTSYSFLFSQQPDLFTYNNRMKFGNYLYETKDYLRAVDEYRACLRINQNDTLQFKIGEAFFEMEQYNFAAEEFYKLFNSNEFSYISKVSFLKTQFAAEKYDSLQIFQFPDEEQEVLNYQLKFVNLSLMITEENLPGYEKYFQPFSDREKSVLLDFYEEKKSLPYKSPLKAAVFSAIIPGAGKIYTGDYGDGITAFLATGLFAFLAYDNFKAEHNFRAWLFTGLGAFFYCGNVYGSAASAQIHNAKVKNEFEAGFKLFLKNENYFIPFIRF
;
A
#
# COMPACT_ATOMS: atom_id res chain seq x y z
N MET A 1 10.47 41.26 -15.13
CA MET A 1 11.66 41.04 -14.27
C MET A 1 11.36 40.78 -12.77
N LYS A 2 10.23 41.25 -12.20
CA LYS A 2 9.84 40.93 -10.80
C LYS A 2 9.22 39.53 -10.59
N ILE A 3 8.49 39.00 -11.58
CA ILE A 3 7.80 37.68 -11.47
C ILE A 3 8.79 36.50 -11.56
N ILE A 4 9.81 36.58 -12.42
CA ILE A 4 10.88 35.57 -12.55
C ILE A 4 11.77 35.52 -11.28
N LYS A 5 12.00 36.66 -10.62
CA LYS A 5 12.71 36.73 -9.33
C LYS A 5 11.93 36.04 -8.20
N SER A 6 10.60 36.14 -8.18
CA SER A 6 9.74 35.48 -7.20
C SER A 6 9.72 33.96 -7.38
N PHE A 7 9.61 33.49 -8.63
CA PHE A 7 9.56 32.06 -8.95
C PHE A 7 10.90 31.33 -8.70
N LEU A 8 12.03 32.00 -8.98
CA LEU A 8 13.37 31.46 -8.69
C LEU A 8 13.68 31.48 -7.18
N ALA A 9 13.24 32.50 -6.44
CA ALA A 9 13.41 32.56 -4.98
C ALA A 9 12.59 31.48 -4.26
N HIS A 10 11.37 31.20 -4.73
CA HIS A 10 10.51 30.17 -4.14
C HIS A 10 11.06 28.75 -4.36
N ASN A 11 11.57 28.46 -5.56
CA ASN A 11 12.21 27.18 -5.90
C ASN A 11 13.59 27.00 -5.22
N LEU A 12 14.34 28.09 -4.99
CA LEU A 12 15.58 28.02 -4.20
C LEU A 12 15.30 27.69 -2.74
N ASN A 13 14.31 28.35 -2.12
CA ASN A 13 13.95 28.10 -0.72
C ASN A 13 13.45 26.67 -0.51
N HIS A 14 12.62 26.15 -1.42
CA HIS A 14 12.07 24.79 -1.33
C HIS A 14 13.17 23.70 -1.43
N ASN A 15 14.14 23.91 -2.32
CA ASN A 15 15.27 22.97 -2.49
C ASN A 15 16.31 23.10 -1.37
N LEU A 16 16.52 24.30 -0.81
CA LEU A 16 17.36 24.51 0.38
C LEU A 16 16.73 23.86 1.63
N THR A 17 15.41 23.92 1.82
CA THR A 17 14.73 23.25 2.94
C THR A 17 14.75 21.72 2.84
N LEU A 18 14.78 21.16 1.63
CA LEU A 18 14.96 19.72 1.41
C LEU A 18 16.41 19.27 1.63
N PHE A 19 17.38 20.11 1.24
CA PHE A 19 18.80 19.87 1.46
C PHE A 19 19.20 20.01 2.95
N GLU A 20 18.61 20.97 3.68
CA GLU A 20 18.76 21.12 5.14
C GLU A 20 18.13 19.96 5.92
N ARG A 21 17.05 19.33 5.40
CA ARG A 21 16.46 18.14 6.03
C ARG A 21 17.32 16.89 5.87
N GLN A 22 17.98 16.70 4.73
CA GLN A 22 18.86 15.54 4.50
C GLN A 22 20.27 15.68 5.11
N THR A 23 20.74 16.90 5.34
CA THR A 23 22.07 17.16 5.94
C THR A 23 22.04 17.27 7.47
N LYS A 24 20.86 17.47 8.08
CA LYS A 24 20.69 17.53 9.54
C LYS A 24 21.01 16.23 10.26
N ASP A 25 20.82 15.05 9.66
CA ASP A 25 21.10 13.77 10.34
C ASP A 25 22.58 13.35 10.29
N ILE A 26 23.36 13.89 9.34
CA ILE A 26 24.77 13.54 9.16
C ILE A 26 25.69 14.49 9.95
N ILE A 27 25.30 15.77 10.07
CA ILE A 27 26.11 16.80 10.75
C ILE A 27 25.86 16.81 12.27
N PHE A 28 24.68 16.39 12.74
CA PHE A 28 24.34 16.35 14.17
C PHE A 28 25.14 15.30 14.97
N ASN A 29 25.52 14.18 14.33
CA ASN A 29 26.34 13.13 14.96
C ASN A 29 27.85 13.43 14.97
N GLU A 30 28.38 14.23 14.03
CA GLU A 30 29.79 14.67 14.08
C GLU A 30 29.99 15.90 14.99
N LEU A 31 29.00 16.79 15.12
CA LEU A 31 29.06 17.93 16.06
C LEU A 31 28.99 17.51 17.54
N LEU A 32 28.36 16.37 17.85
CA LEU A 32 28.31 15.81 19.21
C LEU A 32 29.62 15.16 19.67
N SER A 33 30.53 14.82 18.76
CA SER A 33 31.88 14.30 19.10
C SER A 33 32.95 15.39 19.24
N CYS A 34 32.64 16.63 18.82
CA CYS A 34 33.58 17.76 18.92
C CYS A 34 33.25 18.76 20.05
N SER A 35 32.11 18.63 20.74
CA SER A 35 31.71 19.54 21.82
C SER A 35 32.34 19.24 23.19
N PHE A 36 33.20 18.22 23.31
CA PHE A 36 33.74 17.79 24.61
C PHE A 36 35.18 18.25 24.94
N VAL A 37 35.86 19.04 24.10
CA VAL A 37 37.32 19.28 24.30
C VAL A 37 37.76 20.74 24.47
N LEU A 38 36.95 21.78 24.29
CA LEU A 38 37.49 23.16 24.32
C LEU A 38 36.66 24.21 25.07
N THR A 39 36.25 23.90 26.29
CA THR A 39 35.97 24.91 27.32
C THR A 39 37.17 25.03 28.27
N GLN A 40 38.04 26.03 28.04
CA GLN A 40 38.56 26.94 29.08
C GLN A 40 39.76 27.78 28.57
N LYS A 41 39.64 29.09 28.82
CA LYS A 41 40.66 30.13 29.08
C LYS A 41 41.94 30.22 28.21
N ASN A 42 42.05 31.38 27.55
CA ASN A 42 43.24 32.25 27.45
C ASN A 42 44.61 31.59 27.24
N GLN A 43 45.12 31.61 26.00
CA GLN A 43 46.34 32.33 25.59
C GLN A 43 46.86 31.88 24.20
N LYS A 44 47.21 32.87 23.37
CA LYS A 44 48.23 32.85 22.28
C LYS A 44 47.98 32.05 20.98
N VAL A 45 47.11 32.62 20.14
CA VAL A 45 47.21 33.08 18.71
C VAL A 45 48.39 32.70 17.77
N LYS A 46 49.39 31.85 18.09
CA LYS A 46 50.47 31.49 17.10
C LYS A 46 50.64 30.01 16.77
N THR A 47 49.93 29.12 17.44
CA THR A 47 49.94 27.66 17.18
C THR A 47 48.76 27.21 16.30
N ALA A 48 47.61 27.89 16.37
CA ALA A 48 46.41 27.55 15.59
C ALA A 48 46.58 27.76 14.07
N GLU A 49 47.38 28.74 13.63
CA GLU A 49 47.60 29.02 12.21
C GLU A 49 48.59 28.04 11.54
N LYS A 50 49.50 27.47 12.33
CA LYS A 50 50.43 26.41 11.87
C LYS A 50 49.71 25.06 11.81
N LEU A 51 48.83 24.78 12.78
CA LEU A 51 47.98 23.58 12.80
C LEU A 51 46.89 23.63 11.71
N SER A 52 46.26 24.77 11.45
CA SER A 52 45.27 24.90 10.37
C SER A 52 45.89 24.67 8.99
N LYS A 53 47.12 25.12 8.74
CA LYS A 53 47.82 24.87 7.45
C LYS A 53 48.20 23.39 7.26
N VAL A 54 48.50 22.66 8.34
CA VAL A 54 48.75 21.20 8.30
C VAL A 54 47.43 20.43 8.13
N PHE A 55 46.36 20.82 8.84
CA PHE A 55 45.04 20.22 8.71
C PHE A 55 44.40 20.48 7.34
N ILE A 56 44.54 21.68 6.76
CA ILE A 56 44.08 22.01 5.40
C ILE A 56 44.84 21.20 4.34
N ARG A 57 46.14 20.94 4.53
CA ARG A 57 46.93 20.08 3.62
C ARG A 57 46.53 18.60 3.71
N LYS A 58 46.19 18.11 4.91
CA LYS A 58 45.76 16.71 5.12
C LYS A 58 44.30 16.49 4.70
N ALA A 59 43.42 17.48 4.91
CA ALA A 59 42.04 17.49 4.44
C ALA A 59 41.96 17.52 2.90
N LYS A 60 42.77 18.37 2.23
CA LYS A 60 42.84 18.39 0.76
C LYS A 60 43.20 17.02 0.15
N ARG A 61 44.07 16.21 0.77
CA ARG A 61 44.43 14.88 0.21
C ARG A 61 43.35 13.82 0.45
N LYS A 62 42.71 13.80 1.63
CA LYS A 62 41.71 12.79 1.98
C LYS A 62 40.35 13.05 1.33
N GLU A 63 40.02 14.33 1.10
CA GLU A 63 38.83 14.71 0.33
C GLU A 63 39.05 14.54 -1.17
N LEU A 64 40.22 14.82 -1.74
CA LEU A 64 40.47 14.52 -3.15
C LEU A 64 40.34 13.02 -3.44
N SER A 65 40.84 12.12 -2.58
CA SER A 65 40.71 10.68 -2.84
C SER A 65 39.27 10.17 -2.69
N ARG A 66 38.46 10.76 -1.79
CA ARG A 66 37.01 10.49 -1.70
C ARG A 66 36.23 11.11 -2.85
N PHE A 67 36.61 12.30 -3.32
CA PHE A 67 36.04 12.99 -4.47
C PHE A 67 36.29 12.22 -5.78
N TRP A 68 37.49 11.68 -5.98
CA TRP A 68 37.81 10.77 -7.10
C TRP A 68 37.05 9.43 -7.02
N LYS A 69 36.76 8.93 -5.81
CA LYS A 69 35.95 7.71 -5.60
C LYS A 69 34.45 7.96 -5.84
N TYR A 70 33.96 9.16 -5.52
CA TYR A 70 32.58 9.60 -5.75
C TYR A 70 32.29 9.88 -7.24
N LEU A 71 33.29 10.40 -7.97
CA LEU A 71 33.21 10.64 -9.42
C LEU A 71 33.13 9.38 -10.29
N LYS A 72 33.40 8.19 -9.74
CA LYS A 72 33.32 6.92 -10.46
C LYS A 72 31.90 6.32 -10.53
N GLY A 73 30.92 6.89 -9.81
CA GLY A 73 29.60 6.26 -9.63
C GLY A 73 28.40 6.95 -10.29
N SER A 74 28.49 8.24 -10.63
CA SER A 74 27.32 8.93 -11.20
C SER A 74 27.71 10.19 -11.97
N GLY A 75 27.73 10.05 -13.30
CA GLY A 75 27.33 11.07 -14.26
C GLY A 75 27.98 12.46 -14.18
N ILE A 76 28.81 12.73 -15.19
CA ILE A 76 29.21 13.99 -15.86
C ILE A 76 28.37 15.27 -15.59
N LYS A 77 27.10 15.17 -15.16
CA LYS A 77 26.21 16.29 -14.81
C LYS A 77 26.65 17.10 -13.58
N GLN A 78 27.20 16.49 -12.53
CA GLN A 78 27.60 17.24 -11.31
C GLN A 78 28.95 17.96 -11.46
N LEU A 79 29.83 17.47 -12.35
CA LEU A 79 31.12 18.11 -12.64
C LEU A 79 30.93 19.52 -13.21
N PHE A 80 29.89 19.71 -14.02
CA PHE A 80 29.60 20.99 -14.69
C PHE A 80 29.10 22.07 -13.71
N PHE A 81 28.34 21.71 -12.68
CA PHE A 81 27.90 22.68 -11.65
C PHE A 81 29.09 23.16 -10.80
N SER A 82 30.00 22.26 -10.43
CA SER A 82 31.20 22.62 -9.66
C SER A 82 32.19 23.47 -10.46
N LEU A 83 32.33 23.21 -11.77
CA LEU A 83 33.18 24.01 -12.68
C LEU A 83 32.56 25.37 -12.98
N ARG A 84 31.23 25.42 -13.17
CA ARG A 84 30.47 26.67 -13.34
C ARG A 84 30.63 27.56 -12.12
N ASP A 85 30.43 27.01 -10.93
CA ASP A 85 30.46 27.78 -9.69
C ASP A 85 31.90 28.17 -9.34
N ALA A 86 32.91 27.33 -9.63
CA ALA A 86 34.33 27.69 -9.52
C ALA A 86 34.77 28.75 -10.53
N PHE A 87 34.23 28.74 -11.76
CA PHE A 87 34.51 29.75 -12.79
C PHE A 87 33.82 31.08 -12.48
N LEU A 88 32.58 31.06 -11.98
CA LEU A 88 31.87 32.24 -11.47
C LEU A 88 32.58 32.82 -10.23
N ILE A 89 33.03 31.98 -9.30
CA ILE A 89 33.86 32.42 -8.16
C ILE A 89 35.20 33.02 -8.64
N ARG A 90 35.79 32.55 -9.74
CA ARG A 90 37.01 33.14 -10.33
C ARG A 90 36.76 34.45 -11.08
N LEU A 91 35.58 34.61 -11.67
CA LEU A 91 35.15 35.84 -12.35
C LEU A 91 34.73 36.92 -11.34
N PHE A 92 34.19 36.53 -10.18
CA PHE A 92 33.77 37.41 -9.09
C PHE A 92 34.83 37.61 -7.98
N ASN A 93 35.90 36.80 -7.93
CA ASN A 93 37.03 37.10 -7.05
C ASN A 93 37.85 38.26 -7.63
N ASN A 94 37.89 39.35 -6.86
CA ASN A 94 38.46 40.69 -7.09
C ASN A 94 39.94 40.81 -7.57
N ASN A 95 40.52 39.81 -8.23
CA ASN A 95 41.93 39.87 -8.66
C ASN A 95 42.15 40.25 -10.13
N PHE A 96 41.14 40.23 -11.00
CA PHE A 96 41.29 40.85 -12.33
C PHE A 96 41.22 42.38 -12.23
N SER A 97 40.30 42.90 -11.39
CA SER A 97 40.20 44.35 -11.14
C SER A 97 41.43 44.90 -10.41
N ASN A 98 42.03 44.15 -9.47
CA ASN A 98 43.24 44.58 -8.77
C ASN A 98 44.49 44.60 -9.66
N VAL A 99 44.63 43.68 -10.62
CA VAL A 99 45.73 43.69 -11.60
C VAL A 99 45.55 44.84 -12.59
N LEU A 100 44.32 45.08 -13.06
CA LEU A 100 44.00 46.22 -13.92
C LEU A 100 44.17 47.56 -13.19
N LEU A 101 43.79 47.66 -11.90
CA LEU A 101 44.01 48.86 -11.07
C LEU A 101 45.49 49.12 -10.82
N LYS A 102 46.31 48.06 -10.64
CA LYS A 102 47.77 48.19 -10.50
C LYS A 102 48.41 48.67 -11.81
N ALA A 103 48.02 48.11 -12.95
CA ALA A 103 48.45 48.56 -14.27
C ALA A 103 47.98 50.00 -14.57
N LYS A 104 46.76 50.37 -14.18
CA LYS A 104 46.19 51.72 -14.29
C LYS A 104 46.95 52.74 -13.45
N ARG A 105 47.30 52.41 -12.20
CA ARG A 105 48.13 53.26 -11.31
C ARG A 105 49.57 53.42 -11.81
N LEU A 106 50.14 52.40 -12.46
CA LEU A 106 51.46 52.46 -13.06
C LEU A 106 51.49 53.31 -14.34
N MET A 107 50.49 53.19 -15.22
CA MET A 107 50.44 53.99 -16.45
C MET A 107 50.08 55.47 -16.22
N LEU A 108 49.21 55.78 -15.25
CA LEU A 108 48.89 57.17 -14.86
C LEU A 108 50.07 57.91 -14.21
N LYS A 109 51.05 57.18 -13.66
CA LYS A 109 52.29 57.78 -13.13
C LYS A 109 53.31 58.12 -14.22
N CYS A 110 53.19 57.55 -15.42
CA CYS A 110 54.20 57.67 -16.48
C CYS A 110 53.78 58.53 -17.69
N PHE A 111 52.52 58.94 -17.82
CA PHE A 111 52.05 59.68 -19.01
C PHE A 111 51.16 60.89 -18.70
N ASN A 112 51.29 61.92 -19.55
CA ASN A 112 50.67 63.25 -19.47
C ASN A 112 49.13 63.20 -19.39
N LYS A 113 48.51 64.13 -18.63
CA LYS A 113 47.08 64.11 -18.20
C LYS A 113 46.05 63.96 -19.35
N ASN A 114 46.35 64.42 -20.56
CA ASN A 114 45.40 64.40 -21.69
C ASN A 114 45.25 63.02 -22.37
N LEU A 115 46.22 62.11 -22.27
CA LEU A 115 46.09 60.76 -22.85
C LEU A 115 45.18 59.85 -21.99
N ALA A 116 45.08 60.13 -20.69
CA ALA A 116 44.32 59.32 -19.73
C ALA A 116 42.80 59.39 -19.90
N HIS A 117 42.27 60.51 -20.43
CA HIS A 117 40.83 60.69 -20.62
C HIS A 117 40.30 59.85 -21.79
N ASN A 118 40.98 59.86 -22.94
CA ASN A 118 40.61 59.06 -24.11
C ASN A 118 40.80 57.55 -23.88
N LEU A 119 41.82 57.15 -23.12
CA LEU A 119 42.00 55.75 -22.72
C LEU A 119 40.89 55.27 -21.77
N ASN A 120 40.47 56.07 -20.79
CA ASN A 120 39.35 55.70 -19.89
C ASN A 120 38.02 55.54 -20.65
N HIS A 121 37.73 56.42 -21.61
CA HIS A 121 36.50 56.33 -22.41
C HIS A 121 36.50 55.08 -23.32
N ASN A 122 37.64 54.79 -23.97
CA ASN A 122 37.74 53.61 -24.85
C ASN A 122 37.80 52.29 -24.06
N LEU A 123 38.46 52.26 -22.90
CA LEU A 123 38.49 51.07 -22.03
C LEU A 123 37.11 50.78 -21.41
N THR A 124 36.33 51.80 -21.04
CA THR A 124 34.98 51.59 -20.50
C THR A 124 33.99 51.15 -21.59
N LEU A 125 34.14 51.64 -22.82
CA LEU A 125 33.41 51.11 -24.00
C LEU A 125 33.81 49.66 -24.32
N PHE A 126 35.10 49.34 -24.23
CA PHE A 126 35.63 47.99 -24.47
C PHE A 126 35.20 46.99 -23.39
N GLU A 127 35.20 47.38 -22.11
CA GLU A 127 34.67 46.57 -20.99
C GLU A 127 33.16 46.31 -21.15
N LYS A 128 32.36 47.31 -21.52
CA LYS A 128 30.91 47.13 -21.77
C LYS A 128 30.61 46.23 -22.98
N SER A 129 31.42 46.30 -24.03
CA SER A 129 31.32 45.47 -25.23
C SER A 129 31.71 44.01 -24.96
N LEU A 130 32.81 43.77 -24.24
CA LEU A 130 33.31 42.42 -23.96
C LEU A 130 32.43 41.70 -22.93
N THR A 131 32.00 42.39 -21.88
CA THR A 131 31.09 41.84 -20.86
C THR A 131 29.71 41.55 -21.46
N GLY A 132 29.19 42.42 -22.32
CA GLY A 132 27.94 42.19 -23.05
C GLY A 132 27.99 40.96 -23.96
N LYS A 133 29.06 40.78 -24.75
CA LYS A 133 29.23 39.61 -25.64
C LYS A 133 29.48 38.31 -24.89
N ILE A 134 30.24 38.35 -23.79
CA ILE A 134 30.46 37.17 -22.93
C ILE A 134 29.17 36.78 -22.20
N VAL A 135 28.43 37.75 -21.66
CA VAL A 135 27.13 37.49 -21.03
C VAL A 135 26.12 36.98 -22.05
N PHE A 136 26.09 37.54 -23.26
CA PHE A 136 25.20 37.09 -24.33
C PHE A 136 25.55 35.68 -24.80
N SER A 137 26.83 35.37 -25.03
CA SER A 137 27.27 34.01 -25.40
C SER A 137 27.04 33.01 -24.27
N TYR A 138 27.18 33.41 -23.01
CA TYR A 138 26.84 32.57 -21.85
C TYR A 138 25.33 32.36 -21.72
N LEU A 139 24.51 33.39 -21.99
CA LEU A 139 23.06 33.28 -22.10
C LEU A 139 22.64 32.35 -23.25
N LEU A 140 23.33 32.43 -24.39
CA LEU A 140 23.09 31.58 -25.56
C LEU A 140 23.53 30.13 -25.31
N LEU A 141 24.60 29.93 -24.54
CA LEU A 141 25.02 28.61 -24.02
C LEU A 141 24.05 28.06 -22.98
N LEU A 142 23.52 28.90 -22.08
CA LEU A 142 22.52 28.51 -21.09
C LEU A 142 21.16 28.19 -21.72
N THR A 143 20.73 28.94 -22.74
CA THR A 143 19.50 28.64 -23.48
C THR A 143 19.67 27.39 -24.33
N SER A 144 20.79 27.21 -25.03
CA SER A 144 21.05 25.97 -25.79
C SER A 144 21.19 24.72 -24.90
N TYR A 145 21.77 24.83 -23.69
CA TYR A 145 21.78 23.73 -22.72
C TYR A 145 20.38 23.38 -22.20
N SER A 146 19.50 24.38 -22.07
CA SER A 146 18.10 24.16 -21.67
C SER A 146 17.31 23.40 -22.75
N PHE A 147 17.61 23.64 -24.03
CA PHE A 147 17.02 22.89 -25.15
C PHE A 147 17.54 21.46 -25.25
N LEU A 148 18.82 21.20 -24.99
CA LEU A 148 19.41 19.85 -25.04
C LEU A 148 18.92 18.92 -23.91
N PHE A 149 18.43 19.46 -22.79
CA PHE A 149 17.91 18.69 -21.66
C PHE A 149 16.37 18.60 -21.57
N SER A 150 15.65 19.17 -22.55
CA SER A 150 14.18 19.18 -22.56
C SER A 150 13.55 18.00 -23.31
N GLN A 151 14.27 16.90 -23.52
CA GLN A 151 13.62 15.63 -23.81
C GLN A 151 13.08 15.07 -22.49
N GLN A 152 11.90 15.56 -22.08
CA GLN A 152 11.08 14.82 -21.13
C GLN A 152 10.90 13.43 -21.75
N PRO A 153 11.32 12.33 -21.09
CA PRO A 153 10.98 11.01 -21.58
C PRO A 153 9.45 10.97 -21.69
N ASP A 154 8.93 10.65 -22.86
CA ASP A 154 7.48 10.59 -23.06
C ASP A 154 6.91 9.52 -22.11
N LEU A 155 6.28 10.01 -21.04
CA LEU A 155 5.75 9.21 -19.94
C LEU A 155 4.66 8.26 -20.44
N PHE A 156 4.01 8.62 -21.55
CA PHE A 156 2.85 7.92 -22.08
C PHE A 156 3.18 6.95 -23.21
N THR A 157 4.46 6.72 -23.47
CA THR A 157 4.90 5.61 -24.34
C THR A 157 4.47 4.26 -23.78
N TYR A 158 4.20 3.29 -24.66
CA TYR A 158 3.82 1.92 -24.29
C TYR A 158 4.77 1.33 -23.24
N ASN A 159 6.09 1.40 -23.45
CA ASN A 159 7.08 0.85 -22.53
C ASN A 159 7.07 1.51 -21.13
N ASN A 160 6.85 2.82 -21.07
CA ASN A 160 6.81 3.53 -19.79
C ASN A 160 5.51 3.24 -19.03
N ARG A 161 4.36 3.22 -19.73
CA ARG A 161 3.08 2.81 -19.16
C ARG A 161 3.09 1.37 -18.65
N MET A 162 3.69 0.44 -19.40
CA MET A 162 3.88 -0.94 -18.98
C MET A 162 4.68 -1.05 -17.67
N LYS A 163 5.81 -0.33 -17.56
CA LYS A 163 6.62 -0.31 -16.34
C LYS A 163 5.85 0.29 -15.16
N PHE A 164 5.14 1.39 -15.38
CA PHE A 164 4.36 2.04 -14.34
C PHE A 164 3.17 1.20 -13.90
N GLY A 165 2.43 0.61 -14.84
CA GLY A 165 1.33 -0.32 -14.58
C GLY A 165 1.79 -1.55 -13.79
N ASN A 166 2.93 -2.15 -14.14
CA ASN A 166 3.51 -3.26 -13.37
C ASN A 166 3.89 -2.84 -11.95
N TYR A 167 4.51 -1.67 -11.77
CA TYR A 167 4.80 -1.14 -10.44
C TYR A 167 3.52 -0.93 -9.61
N LEU A 168 2.47 -0.37 -10.21
CA LEU A 168 1.17 -0.20 -9.55
C LEU A 168 0.56 -1.55 -9.18
N TYR A 169 0.60 -2.53 -10.07
CA TYR A 169 0.11 -3.88 -9.81
C TYR A 169 0.86 -4.55 -8.65
N GLU A 170 2.19 -4.52 -8.66
CA GLU A 170 3.04 -5.07 -7.59
C GLU A 170 2.81 -4.37 -6.23
N THR A 171 2.51 -3.08 -6.26
CA THR A 171 2.15 -2.30 -5.06
C THR A 171 0.66 -2.41 -4.68
N LYS A 172 -0.10 -3.29 -5.35
CA LYS A 172 -1.54 -3.56 -5.15
C LYS A 172 -2.47 -2.38 -5.44
N ASP A 173 -2.00 -1.41 -6.20
CA ASP A 173 -2.77 -0.28 -6.70
C ASP A 173 -3.53 -0.67 -7.98
N TYR A 174 -4.37 -1.70 -7.84
CA TYR A 174 -5.00 -2.40 -8.97
C TYR A 174 -5.86 -1.49 -9.83
N LEU A 175 -6.59 -0.55 -9.23
CA LEU A 175 -7.44 0.39 -9.96
C LEU A 175 -6.63 1.19 -10.99
N ARG A 176 -5.51 1.78 -10.58
CA ARG A 176 -4.65 2.58 -11.48
C ARG A 176 -3.83 1.70 -12.41
N ALA A 177 -3.43 0.50 -11.97
CA ALA A 177 -2.75 -0.47 -12.82
C ALA A 177 -3.63 -0.86 -14.02
N VAL A 178 -4.93 -1.12 -13.78
CA VAL A 178 -5.91 -1.45 -14.83
C VAL A 178 -6.03 -0.33 -15.87
N ASP A 179 -6.03 0.94 -15.45
CA ASP A 179 -6.07 2.07 -16.38
C ASP A 179 -4.84 2.13 -17.30
N GLU A 180 -3.64 1.91 -16.75
CA GLU A 180 -2.42 1.85 -17.56
C GLU A 180 -2.39 0.63 -18.49
N TYR A 181 -2.84 -0.53 -18.02
CA TYR A 181 -2.93 -1.74 -18.85
C TYR A 181 -3.95 -1.58 -19.98
N ARG A 182 -5.12 -1.00 -19.72
CA ARG A 182 -6.12 -0.68 -20.75
C ARG A 182 -5.57 0.32 -21.78
N ALA A 183 -4.80 1.31 -21.35
CA ALA A 183 -4.12 2.22 -22.27
C ALA A 183 -3.11 1.49 -23.16
N CYS A 184 -2.37 0.51 -22.62
CA CYS A 184 -1.45 -0.33 -23.38
C CYS A 184 -2.18 -1.25 -24.37
N LEU A 185 -3.29 -1.87 -23.97
CA LEU A 185 -4.10 -2.76 -24.82
C LEU A 185 -4.70 -2.05 -26.04
N ARG A 186 -4.98 -0.74 -25.95
CA ARG A 186 -5.42 0.07 -27.10
C ARG A 186 -4.35 0.20 -28.19
N ILE A 187 -3.08 0.09 -27.82
CA ILE A 187 -1.95 0.18 -28.74
C ILE A 187 -1.61 -1.20 -29.29
N ASN A 188 -1.49 -2.19 -28.41
CA ASN A 188 -1.13 -3.55 -28.77
C ASN A 188 -1.91 -4.55 -27.92
N GLN A 189 -2.63 -5.48 -28.58
CA GLN A 189 -3.34 -6.55 -27.89
C GLN A 189 -2.34 -7.49 -27.22
N ASN A 190 -2.64 -7.88 -25.99
CA ASN A 190 -1.75 -8.69 -25.17
C ASN A 190 -2.56 -9.46 -24.12
N ASP A 191 -2.61 -10.78 -24.28
CA ASP A 191 -3.40 -11.66 -23.41
C ASP A 191 -2.90 -11.66 -21.96
N THR A 192 -1.60 -11.51 -21.75
CA THR A 192 -1.00 -11.37 -20.41
C THR A 192 -1.55 -10.15 -19.67
N LEU A 193 -1.66 -9.00 -20.36
CA LEU A 193 -2.24 -7.79 -19.77
C LEU A 193 -3.73 -7.93 -19.52
N GLN A 194 -4.44 -8.51 -20.48
CA GLN A 194 -5.87 -8.80 -20.36
C GLN A 194 -6.14 -9.70 -19.14
N PHE A 195 -5.31 -10.71 -18.93
CA PHE A 195 -5.41 -11.61 -17.78
C PHE A 195 -5.10 -10.87 -16.46
N LYS A 196 -4.03 -10.07 -16.42
CA LYS A 196 -3.68 -9.24 -15.25
C LYS A 196 -4.80 -8.26 -14.87
N ILE A 197 -5.54 -7.73 -15.86
CA ILE A 197 -6.72 -6.90 -15.59
C ILE A 197 -7.82 -7.73 -14.90
N GLY A 198 -8.07 -8.95 -15.35
CA GLY A 198 -9.02 -9.87 -14.70
C GLY A 198 -8.63 -10.18 -13.26
N GLU A 199 -7.35 -10.48 -13.00
CA GLU A 199 -6.83 -10.68 -11.64
C GLU A 199 -6.95 -9.43 -10.79
N ALA A 200 -6.60 -8.25 -11.31
CA ALA A 200 -6.75 -6.98 -10.62
C ALA A 200 -8.21 -6.74 -10.18
N PHE A 201 -9.19 -7.00 -11.06
CA PHE A 201 -10.60 -6.92 -10.68
C PHE A 201 -11.00 -7.96 -9.64
N PHE A 202 -10.47 -9.19 -9.72
CA PHE A 202 -10.73 -10.22 -8.73
C PHE A 202 -10.23 -9.79 -7.34
N GLU A 203 -9.01 -9.27 -7.27
CA GLU A 203 -8.39 -8.80 -6.02
C GLU A 203 -9.11 -7.57 -5.42
N MET A 204 -9.76 -6.76 -6.27
CA MET A 204 -10.65 -5.68 -5.84
C MET A 204 -12.07 -6.16 -5.49
N GLU A 205 -12.33 -7.48 -5.48
CA GLU A 205 -13.64 -8.10 -5.24
C GLU A 205 -14.72 -7.67 -6.25
N GLN A 206 -14.30 -7.16 -7.41
CA GLN A 206 -15.15 -6.76 -8.51
C GLN A 206 -15.38 -7.94 -9.46
N TYR A 207 -16.02 -8.99 -8.94
CA TYR A 207 -16.11 -10.30 -9.61
C TYR A 207 -16.82 -10.27 -10.98
N ASN A 208 -17.78 -9.37 -11.18
CA ASN A 208 -18.45 -9.24 -12.48
C ASN A 208 -17.45 -8.79 -13.57
N PHE A 209 -16.66 -7.76 -13.30
CA PHE A 209 -15.63 -7.30 -14.24
C PHE A 209 -14.52 -8.34 -14.41
N ALA A 210 -14.07 -8.98 -13.32
CA ALA A 210 -13.08 -10.05 -13.40
C ALA A 210 -13.54 -11.19 -14.33
N ALA A 211 -14.79 -11.65 -14.16
CA ALA A 211 -15.36 -12.71 -14.98
C ALA A 211 -15.43 -12.32 -16.47
N GLU A 212 -15.83 -11.09 -16.79
CA GLU A 212 -15.84 -10.58 -18.16
C GLU A 212 -14.44 -10.56 -18.78
N GLU A 213 -13.43 -10.12 -18.03
CA GLU A 213 -12.05 -10.01 -18.53
C GLU A 213 -11.41 -11.40 -18.73
N PHE A 214 -11.72 -12.38 -17.88
CA PHE A 214 -11.32 -13.78 -18.09
C PHE A 214 -12.07 -14.42 -19.26
N TYR A 215 -13.38 -14.17 -19.40
CA TYR A 215 -14.18 -14.72 -20.50
C TYR A 215 -13.64 -14.33 -21.87
N LYS A 216 -13.11 -13.10 -22.03
CA LYS A 216 -12.45 -12.64 -23.27
C LYS A 216 -11.26 -13.51 -23.70
N LEU A 217 -10.64 -14.25 -22.77
CA LEU A 217 -9.46 -15.07 -23.01
C LEU A 217 -9.77 -16.56 -23.21
N PHE A 218 -11.03 -16.97 -23.22
CA PHE A 218 -11.42 -18.39 -23.35
C PHE A 218 -10.94 -19.04 -24.64
N ASN A 219 -10.72 -18.25 -25.70
CA ASN A 219 -10.21 -18.72 -26.99
C ASN A 219 -8.75 -18.28 -27.24
N SER A 220 -8.04 -17.81 -26.20
CA SER A 220 -6.61 -17.48 -26.29
C SER A 220 -5.79 -18.75 -26.46
N ASN A 221 -4.77 -18.71 -27.33
CA ASN A 221 -3.87 -19.85 -27.53
C ASN A 221 -3.10 -20.22 -26.26
N GLU A 222 -2.72 -19.23 -25.44
CA GLU A 222 -1.88 -19.44 -24.25
C GLU A 222 -2.68 -19.34 -22.94
N PHE A 223 -3.73 -18.52 -22.90
CA PHE A 223 -4.48 -18.21 -21.68
C PHE A 223 -5.87 -18.88 -21.60
N SER A 224 -6.29 -19.68 -22.59
CA SER A 224 -7.61 -20.34 -22.58
C SER A 224 -7.86 -21.14 -21.31
N TYR A 225 -6.98 -22.09 -21.02
CA TYR A 225 -7.09 -22.97 -19.84
C TYR A 225 -7.24 -22.17 -18.54
N ILE A 226 -6.27 -21.29 -18.28
CA ILE A 226 -6.18 -20.60 -16.99
C ILE A 226 -7.25 -19.53 -16.81
N SER A 227 -7.74 -18.93 -17.91
CA SER A 227 -8.86 -17.98 -17.86
C SER A 227 -10.18 -18.68 -17.55
N LYS A 228 -10.43 -19.88 -18.08
CA LYS A 228 -11.61 -20.71 -17.70
C LYS A 228 -11.57 -21.09 -16.23
N VAL A 229 -10.42 -21.55 -15.73
CA VAL A 229 -10.24 -21.87 -14.30
C VAL A 229 -10.41 -20.62 -13.42
N SER A 230 -9.86 -19.48 -13.82
CA SER A 230 -10.00 -18.21 -13.09
C SER A 230 -11.42 -17.66 -13.13
N PHE A 231 -12.16 -17.90 -14.21
CA PHE A 231 -13.59 -17.60 -14.30
C PHE A 231 -14.38 -18.43 -13.29
N LEU A 232 -14.14 -19.75 -13.20
CA LEU A 232 -14.79 -20.61 -12.20
C LEU A 232 -14.49 -20.15 -10.77
N LYS A 233 -13.23 -19.83 -10.46
CA LYS A 233 -12.83 -19.19 -9.19
C LYS A 233 -13.61 -17.93 -8.91
N THR A 234 -13.78 -17.08 -9.94
CA THR A 234 -14.51 -15.82 -9.82
C THR A 234 -15.99 -16.03 -9.54
N GLN A 235 -16.64 -17.00 -10.20
CA GLN A 235 -18.04 -17.32 -9.93
C GLN A 235 -18.23 -17.90 -8.52
N PHE A 236 -17.31 -18.76 -8.08
CA PHE A 236 -17.29 -19.29 -6.73
C PHE A 236 -17.14 -18.17 -5.69
N ALA A 237 -16.17 -17.27 -5.87
CA ALA A 237 -15.93 -16.14 -4.97
C ALA A 237 -17.10 -15.13 -4.95
N ALA A 238 -17.81 -15.00 -6.08
CA ALA A 238 -19.04 -14.22 -6.18
C ALA A 238 -20.28 -14.90 -5.59
N GLU A 239 -20.12 -16.10 -5.00
CA GLU A 239 -21.20 -16.94 -4.43
C GLU A 239 -22.28 -17.34 -5.46
N LYS A 240 -21.93 -17.35 -6.75
CA LYS A 240 -22.83 -17.75 -7.84
C LYS A 240 -22.74 -19.26 -8.08
N TYR A 241 -23.00 -20.06 -7.04
CA TYR A 241 -22.78 -21.51 -7.08
C TYR A 241 -23.62 -22.23 -8.15
N ASP A 242 -24.85 -21.77 -8.39
CA ASP A 242 -25.72 -22.33 -9.44
C ASP A 242 -25.08 -22.24 -10.82
N SER A 243 -24.34 -21.16 -11.08
CA SER A 243 -23.67 -20.96 -12.37
C SER A 243 -22.55 -21.96 -12.62
N LEU A 244 -21.93 -22.52 -11.57
CA LEU A 244 -20.85 -23.49 -11.69
C LEU A 244 -21.31 -24.81 -12.31
N GLN A 245 -22.57 -25.21 -12.13
CA GLN A 245 -23.12 -26.43 -12.70
C GLN A 245 -23.71 -26.22 -14.10
N ILE A 246 -24.24 -25.02 -14.36
CA ILE A 246 -24.93 -24.69 -15.61
C ILE A 246 -23.93 -24.34 -16.72
N PHE A 247 -22.81 -23.71 -16.36
CA PHE A 247 -21.84 -23.27 -17.35
C PHE A 247 -21.19 -24.48 -18.03
N GLN A 248 -21.51 -24.69 -19.30
CA GLN A 248 -20.86 -25.70 -20.13
C GLN A 248 -19.78 -25.02 -20.93
N PHE A 249 -18.60 -25.63 -21.00
CA PHE A 249 -17.66 -25.24 -22.03
C PHE A 249 -17.66 -26.30 -23.16
N PRO A 250 -17.91 -25.91 -24.42
CA PRO A 250 -18.16 -26.86 -25.51
C PRO A 250 -16.92 -27.67 -25.95
N ASP A 251 -15.72 -27.10 -25.79
CA ASP A 251 -14.45 -27.62 -26.32
C ASP A 251 -13.40 -27.68 -25.19
N GLU A 252 -13.46 -28.69 -24.33
CA GLU A 252 -12.70 -28.70 -23.08
C GLU A 252 -11.61 -29.73 -22.95
N GLU A 253 -10.49 -29.25 -22.40
CA GLU A 253 -9.50 -30.08 -21.74
C GLU A 253 -10.10 -30.68 -20.45
N GLN A 254 -9.87 -31.97 -20.24
CA GLN A 254 -10.32 -32.73 -19.06
C GLN A 254 -9.99 -32.04 -17.72
N GLU A 255 -8.91 -31.26 -17.69
CA GLU A 255 -8.49 -30.54 -16.50
C GLU A 255 -9.45 -29.39 -16.11
N VAL A 256 -10.03 -28.66 -17.06
CA VAL A 256 -10.98 -27.57 -16.77
C VAL A 256 -12.24 -28.13 -16.14
N LEU A 257 -12.75 -29.24 -16.69
CA LEU A 257 -13.87 -29.98 -16.13
C LEU A 257 -13.56 -30.48 -14.71
N ASN A 258 -12.32 -30.92 -14.46
CA ASN A 258 -11.90 -31.30 -13.10
C ASN A 258 -11.95 -30.10 -12.13
N TYR A 259 -11.51 -28.90 -12.54
CA TYR A 259 -11.66 -27.70 -11.72
C TYR A 259 -13.11 -27.30 -11.51
N GLN A 260 -13.97 -27.44 -12.51
CA GLN A 260 -15.40 -27.21 -12.36
C GLN A 260 -15.99 -28.13 -11.28
N LEU A 261 -15.67 -29.42 -11.34
CA LEU A 261 -16.08 -30.39 -10.32
C LEU A 261 -15.49 -30.06 -8.93
N LYS A 262 -14.23 -29.61 -8.85
CA LYS A 262 -13.67 -29.10 -7.59
C LYS A 262 -14.52 -27.96 -7.04
N PHE A 263 -14.81 -26.93 -7.82
CA PHE A 263 -15.58 -25.77 -7.36
C PHE A 263 -17.02 -26.13 -6.97
N VAL A 264 -17.65 -27.06 -7.69
CA VAL A 264 -18.95 -27.61 -7.30
C VAL A 264 -18.86 -28.32 -5.95
N ASN A 265 -17.87 -29.19 -5.74
CA ASN A 265 -17.74 -29.89 -4.47
C ASN A 265 -17.36 -28.95 -3.31
N LEU A 266 -16.54 -27.93 -3.57
CA LEU A 266 -16.28 -26.86 -2.60
C LEU A 266 -17.56 -26.10 -2.26
N SER A 267 -18.45 -25.83 -3.22
CA SER A 267 -19.68 -25.10 -2.95
C SER A 267 -20.65 -25.90 -2.10
N LEU A 268 -20.70 -27.24 -2.27
CA LEU A 268 -21.51 -28.12 -1.42
C LEU A 268 -21.13 -28.03 0.07
N MET A 269 -19.84 -27.81 0.39
CA MET A 269 -19.40 -27.60 1.78
C MET A 269 -20.08 -26.39 2.45
N ILE A 270 -20.40 -25.37 1.64
CA ILE A 270 -21.02 -24.12 2.05
C ILE A 270 -22.55 -24.27 2.03
N THR A 271 -23.12 -24.75 0.92
CA THR A 271 -24.57 -24.71 0.68
C THR A 271 -25.33 -25.85 1.35
N GLU A 272 -24.77 -27.05 1.36
CA GLU A 272 -25.48 -28.25 1.82
C GLU A 272 -25.29 -28.49 3.32
N GLU A 273 -26.34 -29.03 3.95
CA GLU A 273 -26.25 -29.54 5.32
C GLU A 273 -25.53 -30.89 5.36
N ASN A 274 -25.85 -31.77 4.39
CA ASN A 274 -25.28 -33.11 4.29
C ASN A 274 -24.40 -33.22 3.04
N LEU A 275 -23.12 -33.54 3.25
CA LEU A 275 -22.18 -33.70 2.15
C LEU A 275 -22.35 -35.05 1.47
N PRO A 276 -22.02 -35.16 0.16
CA PRO A 276 -21.85 -36.43 -0.51
C PRO A 276 -20.86 -37.34 0.22
N GLY A 277 -20.99 -38.66 0.00
CA GLY A 277 -20.04 -39.64 0.54
C GLY A 277 -18.60 -39.37 0.08
N TYR A 278 -17.65 -39.79 0.91
CA TYR A 278 -16.22 -39.46 0.78
C TYR A 278 -15.69 -39.60 -0.64
N GLU A 279 -15.91 -40.76 -1.29
CA GLU A 279 -15.38 -40.99 -2.64
C GLU A 279 -15.92 -40.00 -3.67
N LYS A 280 -17.23 -39.72 -3.65
CA LYS A 280 -17.86 -38.78 -4.58
C LYS A 280 -17.41 -37.34 -4.32
N TYR A 281 -17.28 -36.96 -3.04
CA TYR A 281 -16.85 -35.62 -2.67
C TYR A 281 -15.38 -35.36 -3.03
N PHE A 282 -14.50 -36.34 -2.81
CA PHE A 282 -13.07 -36.17 -2.98
C PHE A 282 -12.54 -36.57 -4.37
N GLN A 283 -13.39 -37.06 -5.27
CA GLN A 283 -13.02 -37.50 -6.63
C GLN A 283 -12.21 -36.47 -7.43
N PRO A 284 -12.53 -35.15 -7.45
CA PRO A 284 -11.79 -34.20 -8.29
C PRO A 284 -10.51 -33.65 -7.62
N PHE A 285 -10.27 -33.99 -6.35
CA PHE A 285 -9.15 -33.47 -5.56
C PHE A 285 -7.93 -34.41 -5.59
N SER A 286 -6.74 -33.82 -5.61
CA SER A 286 -5.47 -34.53 -5.41
C SER A 286 -5.30 -34.97 -3.96
N ASP A 287 -4.43 -35.94 -3.69
CA ASP A 287 -4.23 -36.46 -2.34
C ASP A 287 -3.74 -35.40 -1.35
N ARG A 288 -2.96 -34.41 -1.84
CA ARG A 288 -2.58 -33.25 -1.05
C ARG A 288 -3.80 -32.41 -0.67
N GLU A 289 -4.65 -32.06 -1.63
CA GLU A 289 -5.86 -31.26 -1.37
C GLU A 289 -6.82 -32.00 -0.43
N LYS A 290 -7.02 -33.31 -0.63
CA LYS A 290 -7.82 -34.16 0.26
C LYS A 290 -7.34 -34.07 1.69
N SER A 291 -6.02 -34.16 1.92
CA SER A 291 -5.47 -34.16 3.28
C SER A 291 -5.80 -32.90 4.07
N VAL A 292 -5.89 -31.74 3.41
CA VAL A 292 -6.20 -30.46 4.06
C VAL A 292 -7.71 -30.20 4.15
N LEU A 293 -8.49 -30.72 3.21
CA LEU A 293 -9.95 -30.59 3.20
C LEU A 293 -10.66 -31.60 4.10
N LEU A 294 -10.01 -32.71 4.46
CA LEU A 294 -10.58 -33.77 5.29
C LEU A 294 -11.04 -33.25 6.66
N ASP A 295 -10.26 -32.36 7.27
CA ASP A 295 -10.60 -31.77 8.56
C ASP A 295 -11.92 -30.99 8.49
N PHE A 296 -12.10 -30.15 7.47
CA PHE A 296 -13.36 -29.43 7.23
C PHE A 296 -14.52 -30.38 6.93
N TYR A 297 -14.26 -31.45 6.18
CA TYR A 297 -15.29 -32.44 5.83
C TYR A 297 -15.81 -33.20 7.06
N GLU A 298 -14.92 -33.59 7.97
CA GLU A 298 -15.31 -34.27 9.22
C GLU A 298 -15.90 -33.30 10.25
N GLU A 299 -15.40 -32.06 10.32
CA GLU A 299 -15.97 -31.00 11.15
C GLU A 299 -17.41 -30.68 10.71
N LYS A 300 -17.66 -30.54 9.40
CA LYS A 300 -19.00 -30.26 8.86
C LYS A 300 -20.04 -31.29 9.32
N LYS A 301 -19.67 -32.57 9.36
CA LYS A 301 -20.56 -33.66 9.81
C LYS A 301 -20.86 -33.63 11.31
N SER A 302 -19.98 -33.00 12.09
CA SER A 302 -19.99 -33.06 13.56
C SER A 302 -20.10 -31.67 14.20
N LEU A 303 -20.65 -30.70 13.46
CA LEU A 303 -20.89 -29.35 13.96
C LEU A 303 -21.70 -29.38 15.27
N PRO A 304 -21.30 -28.59 16.29
CA PRO A 304 -21.88 -28.65 17.63
C PRO A 304 -23.26 -27.96 17.73
N TYR A 305 -24.19 -28.39 16.90
CA TYR A 305 -25.56 -27.92 16.91
C TYR A 305 -26.30 -28.32 18.18
N LYS A 306 -27.20 -27.44 18.62
CA LYS A 306 -28.04 -27.57 19.79
C LYS A 306 -29.48 -27.79 19.33
N SER A 307 -30.20 -28.66 20.03
CA SER A 307 -31.60 -28.95 19.71
C SER A 307 -32.51 -27.87 20.33
N PRO A 308 -33.32 -27.16 19.53
CA PRO A 308 -34.31 -26.19 20.06
C PRO A 308 -35.32 -26.82 21.00
N LEU A 309 -35.77 -28.05 20.69
CA LEU A 309 -36.70 -28.79 21.53
C LEU A 309 -36.10 -29.12 22.90
N LYS A 310 -34.84 -29.61 22.94
CA LYS A 310 -34.16 -29.88 24.21
C LYS A 310 -34.00 -28.61 25.04
N ALA A 311 -33.63 -27.50 24.41
CA ALA A 311 -33.52 -26.21 25.08
C ALA A 311 -34.87 -25.76 25.68
N ALA A 312 -35.96 -25.86 24.93
CA ALA A 312 -37.30 -25.55 25.44
C ALA A 312 -37.70 -26.44 26.63
N VAL A 313 -37.52 -27.77 26.50
CA VAL A 313 -37.85 -28.73 27.56
C VAL A 313 -37.05 -28.45 28.83
N PHE A 314 -35.75 -28.18 28.72
CA PHE A 314 -34.94 -27.81 29.88
C PHE A 314 -35.44 -26.55 30.55
N SER A 315 -35.77 -25.50 29.79
CA SER A 315 -36.33 -24.27 30.35
C SER A 315 -37.75 -24.42 30.90
N ALA A 316 -38.51 -25.39 30.42
CA ALA A 316 -39.82 -25.71 30.99
C ALA A 316 -39.68 -26.36 32.38
N ILE A 317 -38.68 -27.23 32.58
CA ILE A 317 -38.43 -27.84 33.89
C ILE A 317 -37.81 -26.81 34.84
N ILE A 318 -36.76 -26.11 34.40
CA ILE A 318 -36.05 -25.11 35.19
C ILE A 318 -35.89 -23.85 34.33
N PRO A 319 -36.55 -22.74 34.68
CA PRO A 319 -36.45 -21.51 33.89
C PRO A 319 -34.99 -21.11 33.63
N GLY A 320 -34.60 -21.05 32.36
CA GLY A 320 -33.29 -20.57 31.92
C GLY A 320 -32.27 -21.68 31.64
N ALA A 321 -32.57 -22.93 32.04
CA ALA A 321 -31.68 -24.06 31.80
C ALA A 321 -31.46 -24.34 30.31
N GLY A 322 -32.44 -24.05 29.45
CA GLY A 322 -32.30 -24.13 28.00
C GLY A 322 -31.29 -23.15 27.42
N LYS A 323 -31.22 -21.93 27.98
CA LYS A 323 -30.22 -20.92 27.59
C LYS A 323 -28.83 -21.27 28.12
N ILE A 324 -28.73 -21.85 29.31
CA ILE A 324 -27.47 -22.41 29.82
C ILE A 324 -26.97 -23.54 28.92
N TYR A 325 -27.86 -24.43 28.44
CA TYR A 325 -27.53 -25.51 27.51
C TYR A 325 -26.94 -25.01 26.17
N THR A 326 -27.38 -23.84 25.71
CA THR A 326 -26.87 -23.18 24.49
C THR A 326 -25.65 -22.29 24.76
N GLY A 327 -25.19 -22.19 26.01
CA GLY A 327 -24.02 -21.40 26.41
C GLY A 327 -24.32 -19.94 26.76
N ASP A 328 -25.59 -19.54 26.75
CA ASP A 328 -26.04 -18.20 27.14
C ASP A 328 -26.38 -18.14 28.64
N TYR A 329 -25.33 -18.19 29.45
CA TYR A 329 -25.43 -18.27 30.91
C TYR A 329 -26.07 -17.03 31.53
N GLY A 330 -25.77 -15.84 30.99
CA GLY A 330 -26.27 -14.57 31.53
C GLY A 330 -27.78 -14.48 31.43
N ASP A 331 -28.31 -14.76 30.24
CA ASP A 331 -29.76 -14.80 30.04
C ASP A 331 -30.42 -15.95 30.80
N GLY A 332 -29.75 -17.11 30.91
CA GLY A 332 -30.25 -18.25 31.65
C GLY A 332 -30.45 -17.95 33.14
N ILE A 333 -29.44 -17.36 33.79
CA ILE A 333 -29.53 -16.94 35.20
C ILE A 333 -30.60 -15.86 35.38
N THR A 334 -30.66 -14.89 34.47
CA THR A 334 -31.65 -13.81 34.52
C THR A 334 -33.07 -14.36 34.43
N ALA A 335 -33.31 -15.33 33.54
CA ALA A 335 -34.59 -15.99 33.43
C ALA A 335 -34.99 -16.75 34.70
N PHE A 336 -34.05 -17.48 35.30
CA PHE A 336 -34.29 -18.17 36.57
C PHE A 336 -34.70 -17.20 37.68
N LEU A 337 -33.93 -16.14 37.88
CA LEU A 337 -34.18 -15.14 38.92
C LEU A 337 -35.49 -14.38 38.69
N ALA A 338 -35.76 -13.96 37.46
CA ALA A 338 -36.99 -13.22 37.13
C ALA A 338 -38.24 -14.08 37.33
N THR A 339 -38.25 -15.31 36.78
CA THR A 339 -39.39 -16.23 36.98
C THR A 339 -39.55 -16.62 38.44
N GLY A 340 -38.46 -16.89 39.15
CA GLY A 340 -38.47 -17.19 40.58
C GLY A 340 -39.01 -16.05 41.43
N LEU A 341 -38.62 -14.80 41.12
CA LEU A 341 -39.13 -13.61 41.79
C LEU A 341 -40.65 -13.46 41.61
N PHE A 342 -41.17 -13.59 40.40
CA PHE A 342 -42.62 -13.51 40.17
C PHE A 342 -43.39 -14.64 40.84
N ALA A 343 -42.84 -15.86 40.83
CA ALA A 343 -43.43 -16.99 41.54
C ALA A 343 -43.46 -16.75 43.06
N PHE A 344 -42.37 -16.21 43.63
CA PHE A 344 -42.31 -15.85 45.04
C PHE A 344 -43.33 -14.75 45.40
N LEU A 345 -43.40 -13.68 44.60
CA LEU A 345 -44.35 -12.58 44.81
C LEU A 345 -45.81 -13.07 44.70
N ALA A 346 -46.10 -13.97 43.77
CA ALA A 346 -47.42 -14.59 43.66
C ALA A 346 -47.75 -15.41 44.93
N TYR A 347 -46.85 -16.28 45.36
CA TYR A 347 -47.01 -17.11 46.56
C TYR A 347 -47.23 -16.26 47.83
N ASP A 348 -46.39 -15.25 48.05
CA ASP A 348 -46.49 -14.37 49.21
C ASP A 348 -47.82 -13.61 49.24
N ASN A 349 -48.28 -13.10 48.10
CA ASN A 349 -49.56 -12.39 48.02
C ASN A 349 -50.78 -13.32 48.15
N PHE A 350 -50.71 -14.57 47.70
CA PHE A 350 -51.77 -15.56 47.98
C PHE A 350 -51.84 -15.87 49.48
N LYS A 351 -50.67 -16.05 50.13
CA LYS A 351 -50.60 -16.30 51.56
C LYS A 351 -51.11 -15.14 52.41
N ALA A 352 -50.91 -13.90 51.95
CA ALA A 352 -51.39 -12.68 52.59
C ALA A 352 -52.82 -12.27 52.18
N GLU A 353 -53.57 -13.14 51.46
CA GLU A 353 -54.95 -12.89 50.99
C GLU A 353 -55.10 -11.65 50.08
N HIS A 354 -54.02 -11.21 49.45
CA HIS A 354 -54.00 -10.08 48.51
C HIS A 354 -54.32 -10.52 47.08
N ASN A 355 -55.56 -10.98 46.87
CA ASN A 355 -56.02 -11.66 45.65
C ASN A 355 -55.68 -10.96 44.33
N PHE A 356 -55.88 -9.64 44.23
CA PHE A 356 -55.56 -8.91 42.99
C PHE A 356 -54.05 -8.99 42.66
N ARG A 357 -53.19 -8.70 43.64
CA ARG A 357 -51.73 -8.74 43.47
C ARG A 357 -51.23 -10.16 43.18
N ALA A 358 -51.81 -11.15 43.84
CA ALA A 358 -51.48 -12.56 43.63
C ALA A 358 -51.73 -12.98 42.17
N TRP A 359 -52.91 -12.69 41.63
CA TRP A 359 -53.23 -12.98 40.23
C TRP A 359 -52.40 -12.15 39.24
N LEU A 360 -52.11 -10.89 39.56
CA LEU A 360 -51.23 -10.04 38.75
C LEU A 360 -49.83 -10.67 38.61
N PHE A 361 -49.18 -11.03 39.72
CA PHE A 361 -47.84 -11.64 39.69
C PHE A 361 -47.85 -13.06 39.12
N THR A 362 -48.95 -13.81 39.28
CA THR A 362 -49.13 -15.10 38.61
C THR A 362 -49.17 -14.94 37.09
N GLY A 363 -49.95 -13.97 36.58
CA GLY A 363 -50.03 -13.68 35.16
C GLY A 363 -48.69 -13.23 34.58
N LEU A 364 -47.98 -12.33 35.28
CA LEU A 364 -46.63 -11.91 34.89
C LEU A 364 -45.64 -13.09 34.92
N GLY A 365 -45.63 -13.89 35.99
CA GLY A 365 -44.79 -15.06 36.11
C GLY A 365 -45.02 -16.07 34.99
N ALA A 366 -46.28 -16.36 34.67
CA ALA A 366 -46.66 -17.23 33.55
C ALA A 366 -46.21 -16.65 32.21
N PHE A 367 -46.40 -15.34 31.97
CA PHE A 367 -45.94 -14.68 30.75
C PHE A 367 -44.42 -14.78 30.57
N PHE A 368 -43.65 -14.44 31.61
CA PHE A 368 -42.19 -14.54 31.58
C PHE A 368 -41.70 -15.98 31.44
N TYR A 369 -42.36 -16.93 32.11
CA TYR A 369 -42.05 -18.36 32.01
C TYR A 369 -42.25 -18.86 30.57
N CYS A 370 -43.40 -18.61 29.95
CA CYS A 370 -43.67 -18.99 28.56
C CYS A 370 -42.68 -18.32 27.59
N GLY A 371 -42.42 -17.03 27.78
CA GLY A 371 -41.43 -16.28 26.99
C GLY A 371 -40.03 -16.87 27.11
N ASN A 372 -39.64 -17.36 28.28
CA ASN A 372 -38.35 -18.00 28.49
C ASN A 372 -38.24 -19.38 27.83
N VAL A 373 -39.29 -20.20 27.86
CA VAL A 373 -39.32 -21.49 27.14
C VAL A 373 -39.15 -21.26 25.65
N TYR A 374 -39.91 -20.33 25.07
CA TYR A 374 -39.76 -19.94 23.66
C TYR A 374 -38.38 -19.36 23.36
N GLY A 375 -37.90 -18.43 24.18
CA GLY A 375 -36.59 -17.79 24.03
C GLY A 375 -35.43 -18.78 24.12
N SER A 376 -35.61 -19.89 24.83
CA SER A 376 -34.60 -20.96 24.90
C SER A 376 -34.53 -21.77 23.60
N ALA A 377 -35.66 -22.06 22.96
CA ALA A 377 -35.67 -22.65 21.62
C ALA A 377 -35.00 -21.71 20.59
N ALA A 378 -35.32 -20.41 20.66
CA ALA A 378 -34.71 -19.39 19.79
C ALA A 378 -33.19 -19.29 20.03
N SER A 379 -32.73 -19.31 21.28
CA SER A 379 -31.30 -19.31 21.63
C SER A 379 -30.54 -20.47 20.97
N ALA A 380 -31.14 -21.67 20.89
CA ALA A 380 -30.53 -22.81 20.20
C ALA A 380 -30.42 -22.60 18.68
N GLN A 381 -31.43 -21.98 18.06
CA GLN A 381 -31.38 -21.64 16.63
C GLN A 381 -30.29 -20.59 16.35
N ILE A 382 -30.18 -19.57 17.19
CA ILE A 382 -29.14 -18.54 17.10
C ILE A 382 -27.75 -19.17 17.26
N HIS A 383 -27.57 -20.06 18.23
CA HIS A 383 -26.33 -20.83 18.39
C HIS A 383 -25.98 -21.62 17.12
N ASN A 384 -26.95 -22.33 16.53
CA ASN A 384 -26.71 -23.13 15.32
C ASN A 384 -26.35 -22.26 14.12
N ALA A 385 -27.03 -21.13 13.95
CA ALA A 385 -26.72 -20.17 12.90
C ALA A 385 -25.31 -19.59 13.07
N LYS A 386 -24.90 -19.28 14.32
CA LYS A 386 -23.55 -18.81 14.63
C LYS A 386 -22.49 -19.86 14.26
N VAL A 387 -22.67 -21.10 14.71
CA VAL A 387 -21.77 -22.23 14.41
C VAL A 387 -21.62 -22.43 12.89
N LYS A 388 -22.74 -22.40 12.16
CA LYS A 388 -22.73 -22.52 10.70
C LYS A 388 -21.94 -21.39 10.04
N ASN A 389 -22.21 -20.15 10.42
CA ASN A 389 -21.54 -18.98 9.86
C ASN A 389 -20.03 -18.95 10.18
N GLU A 390 -19.63 -19.35 11.39
CA GLU A 390 -18.22 -19.44 11.79
C GLU A 390 -17.48 -20.49 10.95
N PHE A 391 -18.09 -21.68 10.76
CA PHE A 391 -17.55 -22.72 9.88
C PHE A 391 -17.39 -22.21 8.44
N GLU A 392 -18.43 -21.61 7.86
CA GLU A 392 -18.40 -21.11 6.49
C GLU A 392 -17.36 -20.00 6.29
N ALA A 393 -17.26 -19.07 7.24
CA ALA A 393 -16.26 -18.01 7.20
C ALA A 393 -14.84 -18.56 7.30
N GLY A 394 -14.61 -19.53 8.20
CA GLY A 394 -13.33 -20.22 8.33
C GLY A 394 -12.93 -20.95 7.05
N PHE A 395 -13.88 -21.68 6.45
CA PHE A 395 -13.66 -22.41 5.20
C PHE A 395 -13.36 -21.47 4.02
N LYS A 396 -14.13 -20.39 3.84
CA LYS A 396 -13.89 -19.39 2.79
C LYS A 396 -12.52 -18.72 2.94
N LEU A 397 -12.13 -18.39 4.18
CA LEU A 397 -10.82 -17.80 4.46
C LEU A 397 -9.68 -18.79 4.13
N PHE A 398 -9.85 -20.05 4.51
CA PHE A 398 -8.92 -21.12 4.15
C PHE A 398 -8.73 -21.24 2.63
N LEU A 399 -9.82 -21.28 1.85
CA LEU A 399 -9.74 -21.34 0.40
C LEU A 399 -9.02 -20.13 -0.21
N LYS A 400 -9.26 -18.92 0.32
CA LYS A 400 -8.57 -17.71 -0.13
C LYS A 400 -7.05 -17.82 0.09
N ASN A 401 -6.63 -18.36 1.23
CA ASN A 401 -5.20 -18.56 1.55
C ASN A 401 -4.53 -19.61 0.66
N GLU A 402 -5.25 -20.67 0.29
CA GLU A 402 -4.78 -21.71 -0.63
C GLU A 402 -4.94 -21.33 -2.12
N ASN A 403 -5.30 -20.07 -2.42
CA ASN A 403 -5.60 -19.59 -3.77
C ASN A 403 -6.61 -20.50 -4.52
N TYR A 404 -7.58 -21.06 -3.79
CA TYR A 404 -8.60 -21.98 -4.30
C TYR A 404 -8.00 -23.20 -5.03
N PHE A 405 -6.78 -23.60 -4.65
CA PHE A 405 -6.02 -24.68 -5.27
C PHE A 405 -5.72 -24.49 -6.76
N ILE A 406 -5.68 -23.25 -7.23
CA ILE A 406 -5.34 -22.91 -8.61
C ILE A 406 -3.83 -22.70 -8.74
N PRO A 407 -3.19 -23.17 -9.82
CA PRO A 407 -1.77 -22.98 -10.05
C PRO A 407 -1.39 -21.50 -10.10
N PHE A 408 -0.24 -21.17 -9.50
CA PHE A 408 0.34 -19.83 -9.61
C PHE A 408 0.81 -19.59 -11.05
N ILE A 409 0.43 -18.44 -11.59
CA ILE A 409 0.86 -18.00 -12.91
C ILE A 409 2.08 -17.12 -12.72
N ARG A 410 3.16 -17.44 -13.43
CA ARG A 410 4.34 -16.57 -13.52
C ARG A 410 4.26 -15.84 -14.86
N PHE A 411 4.09 -14.52 -14.79
CA PHE A 411 4.06 -13.63 -15.95
C PHE A 411 5.47 -13.19 -16.39
#